data_AF-A0A661QSK5-F1
#
_entry.id   AF-A0A661QSK5-F1
#
_cell.length_a   1.000
_cell.length_b   1.000
_cell.length_c   1.000
_cell.angle_alpha   90.00
_cell.angle_beta   90.00
_cell.angle_gamma   90.00
#
_symmetry.space_group_name_H-M   'P 1'
#
loop_
_entity.id
_entity.type
_entity.pdbx_description
1 polymer ?
#
loop_
_entity_poly.entity_id
_entity_poly.type
_entity_poly.pdbx_seq_one_letter_code
_entity_poly.pdbx_strand_id
1 'polypeptide(L)' 'MAKNTADRTDDTNLSPEPLGEDRSFEPGIRPKSLSEYIGQQEVKASLEVFIAAARKRGEALDHV' A
#
# COMPACT_ATOMS: atom_id res chain seq x y z
N MET A 1 35.06 16.07 33.37
CA MET A 1 33.59 15.95 33.45
C MET A 1 32.98 16.35 32.12
N ALA A 2 31.83 15.74 31.79
CA ALA A 2 30.97 15.94 30.62
C ALA A 2 31.51 15.44 29.26
N LYS A 3 30.90 14.34 28.79
CA LYS A 3 30.28 14.14 27.46
C LYS A 3 30.09 12.63 27.23
N ASN A 4 28.90 12.11 27.51
CA ASN A 4 28.43 10.90 26.85
C ASN A 4 26.90 10.90 26.77
N THR A 5 26.40 11.74 25.87
CA THR A 5 25.04 11.65 25.35
C THR A 5 25.20 11.13 23.92
N ALA A 6 25.50 9.84 23.78
CA ALA A 6 25.44 9.13 22.50
C ALA A 6 24.17 8.26 22.59
N ASP A 7 23.08 8.77 22.03
CA ASP A 7 22.67 8.46 20.66
C ASP A 7 22.03 7.06 20.63
N ARG A 8 20.75 7.06 21.03
CA ARG A 8 19.86 5.91 20.93
C ARG A 8 19.19 6.01 19.58
N THR A 9 19.94 5.80 18.50
CA THR A 9 19.34 5.75 17.15
C THR A 9 18.46 4.51 17.04
N ASP A 10 17.21 4.78 16.75
CA ASP A 10 16.08 3.90 16.52
C ASP A 10 16.41 2.59 15.76
N ASP A 11 16.44 1.48 16.49
CA ASP A 11 16.40 0.09 15.99
C ASP A 11 15.00 -0.29 15.44
N THR A 12 14.12 0.69 15.19
CA THR A 12 12.70 0.49 14.81
C THR A 12 12.44 0.72 13.32
N ASN A 13 13.48 0.94 12.52
CA ASN A 13 13.32 1.10 11.08
C ASN A 13 13.01 -0.26 10.42
N LEU A 14 11.73 -0.66 10.46
CA LEU A 14 11.17 -1.82 9.79
C LEU A 14 10.88 -1.57 8.30
N SER A 15 11.39 -0.48 7.72
CA SER A 15 11.19 -0.21 6.31
C SER A 15 12.02 -1.21 5.51
N PRO A 16 11.41 -2.07 4.67
CA PRO A 16 12.18 -2.93 3.80
C PRO A 16 12.93 -2.06 2.78
N GLU A 17 14.26 -2.11 2.82
CA GLU A 17 15.08 -1.58 1.74
C GLU A 17 14.82 -2.43 0.48
N PRO A 18 14.34 -1.84 -0.63
CA PRO A 18 13.96 -2.60 -1.80
C PRO A 18 15.19 -3.31 -2.39
N LEU A 19 15.15 -4.64 -2.43
CA LEU A 19 16.20 -5.45 -3.03
C LEU A 19 16.18 -5.25 -4.55
N GLY A 20 17.33 -5.43 -5.22
CA GLY A 20 17.41 -5.25 -6.68
C GLY A 20 16.40 -6.10 -7.47
N GLU A 21 16.00 -7.25 -6.91
CA GLU A 21 14.99 -8.16 -7.45
C GLU A 21 13.55 -7.63 -7.26
N ASP A 22 13.25 -6.87 -6.20
CA ASP A 22 11.93 -6.23 -5.99
C ASP A 22 11.59 -5.21 -7.09
N ARG A 23 12.62 -4.66 -7.75
CA ARG A 23 12.44 -3.72 -8.88
C ARG A 23 11.96 -4.42 -10.14
N SER A 24 12.18 -5.73 -10.25
CA SER A 24 11.72 -6.53 -11.38
C SER A 24 10.25 -6.87 -11.16
N PHE A 25 9.38 -5.98 -11.62
CA PHE A 25 7.93 -6.22 -11.60
C PHE A 25 7.59 -7.42 -12.48
N GLU A 26 7.17 -8.53 -11.88
CA GLU A 26 6.56 -9.67 -12.57
C GLU A 26 5.15 -9.27 -13.06
N PRO A 27 4.94 -9.05 -14.37
CA PRO A 27 3.73 -8.38 -14.88
C PRO A 27 2.45 -9.22 -14.79
N GLY A 28 2.53 -10.49 -14.35
CA GLY A 28 1.42 -11.45 -14.35
C GLY A 28 0.81 -11.79 -13.00
N ILE A 29 1.45 -11.46 -11.87
CA ILE A 29 0.96 -11.86 -10.54
C ILE A 29 -0.03 -10.86 -9.94
N ARG A 30 -0.11 -9.63 -10.47
CA ARG A 30 -0.97 -8.57 -9.96
C ARG A 30 -2.21 -8.40 -10.84
N PRO A 31 -3.42 -8.61 -10.30
CA PRO A 31 -4.67 -8.32 -10.99
C PRO A 31 -4.68 -6.89 -11.57
N LYS A 32 -5.11 -6.74 -12.83
CA LYS A 32 -5.22 -5.42 -13.49
C LYS A 32 -6.51 -4.71 -13.12
N SER A 33 -7.52 -5.46 -12.70
CA SER A 33 -8.81 -4.96 -12.31
C SER A 33 -9.23 -5.56 -10.96
N LEU A 34 -10.11 -4.86 -10.26
CA LEU A 34 -10.69 -5.37 -9.01
C LEU A 34 -11.47 -6.68 -9.23
N SER A 35 -12.04 -6.86 -10.42
CA SER A 35 -12.76 -8.08 -10.80
C SER A 35 -11.85 -9.31 -10.95
N GLU A 36 -10.59 -9.13 -11.31
CA GLU A 36 -9.60 -10.21 -11.38
C GLU A 36 -9.08 -10.62 -9.99
N TYR A 37 -9.37 -9.82 -8.95
CA TYR A 37 -8.91 -10.10 -7.59
C TYR A 37 -9.71 -11.26 -6.97
N ILE A 38 -8.99 -12.30 -6.54
CA ILE A 38 -9.57 -13.51 -5.96
C ILE A 38 -9.68 -13.36 -4.43
N GLY A 39 -10.86 -13.65 -3.89
CA GLY A 39 -11.14 -13.53 -2.45
C GLY A 39 -11.69 -12.16 -2.04
N GLN A 40 -11.75 -11.91 -0.74
CA GLN A 40 -12.17 -10.64 -0.11
C GLN A 40 -13.50 -10.07 -0.68
N GLN A 41 -14.53 -10.90 -0.80
CA GLN A 41 -15.77 -10.50 -1.49
C GLN A 41 -16.46 -9.28 -0.87
N GLU A 42 -16.50 -9.20 0.46
CA GLU A 42 -17.10 -8.06 1.17
C GLU A 42 -16.34 -6.75 0.89
N VAL A 43 -15.01 -6.77 1.01
CA VAL A 43 -14.16 -5.61 0.75
C VAL A 43 -14.29 -5.15 -0.70
N LYS A 44 -14.29 -6.09 -1.66
CA LYS A 44 -14.51 -5.77 -3.08
C LYS A 44 -15.85 -5.08 -3.31
N ALA A 45 -16.93 -5.59 -2.71
CA ALA A 45 -18.26 -4.99 -2.85
C ALA A 45 -18.31 -3.56 -2.27
N SER A 46 -17.73 -3.34 -1.09
CA SER A 46 -17.63 -1.99 -0.52
C SER A 46 -16.81 -1.05 -1.43
N LEU A 47 -15.68 -1.53 -1.94
CA LEU A 47 -14.80 -0.76 -2.80
C LEU A 47 -15.47 -0.41 -4.13
N GLU A 48 -16.26 -1.31 -4.72
CA GLU A 48 -17.07 -1.03 -5.91
C GLU A 48 -18.05 0.13 -5.68
N VAL A 49 -18.74 0.15 -4.53
CA VAL A 49 -19.66 1.23 -4.16
C VAL A 49 -18.91 2.55 -4.00
N PHE A 50 -17.76 2.54 -3.33
CA PHE A 50 -16.98 3.76 -3.13
C PHE A 50 -16.40 4.31 -4.44
N ILE A 51 -15.84 3.45 -5.29
CA ILE A 51 -15.35 3.82 -6.61
C ILE A 51 -16.50 4.42 -7.43
N ALA A 52 -17.68 3.78 -7.45
CA ALA A 52 -18.83 4.28 -8.18
C ALA A 52 -19.27 5.68 -7.66
N ALA A 53 -19.28 5.87 -6.34
CA ALA A 53 -19.64 7.15 -5.72
C ALA A 53 -18.61 8.25 -6.04
N ALA A 54 -17.32 7.96 -5.93
CA ALA A 54 -16.24 8.90 -6.26
C ALA A 54 -16.29 9.31 -7.74
N ARG A 55 -16.46 8.33 -8.65
CA ARG A 55 -16.65 8.59 -10.08
C ARG A 55 -17.87 9.46 -10.37
N LYS A 56 -18.97 9.25 -9.65
CA LYS A 56 -20.19 10.07 -9.79
C LYS A 56 -19.98 11.52 -9.34
N ARG A 57 -19.16 11.75 -8.32
CA ARG A 57 -18.80 13.10 -7.85
C ARG A 57 -17.71 13.75 -8.70
N GLY A 58 -16.96 12.97 -9.48
CA GLY A 58 -15.79 13.44 -10.21
C GLY A 58 -14.59 13.72 -9.31
N GLU A 59 -14.57 13.10 -8.13
CA GLU A 59 -13.53 13.27 -7.12
C GLU A 59 -12.64 12.03 -7.06
N ALA A 60 -11.42 12.20 -6.55
CA ALA A 60 -10.57 11.06 -6.23
C ALA A 60 -11.23 10.21 -5.13
N LEU A 61 -10.99 8.90 -5.17
CA LEU A 61 -11.32 8.03 -4.05
C LEU A 61 -10.31 8.36 -2.93
N ASP A 62 -10.82 8.75 -1.75
CA ASP A 62 -9.97 8.99 -0.58
C ASP A 62 -9.17 7.74 -0.20
N HIS A 63 -8.02 7.93 0.43
CA HIS A 63 -7.10 6.85 0.78
C HIS A 63 -7.79 5.91 1.78
N VAL A 64 -8.04 4.68 1.35
CA VAL A 64 -8.54 3.55 2.16
C VAL A 64 -7.40 2.61 2.50
#